data_AF-A0A0K8V4Q9-F1
#
_entry.id   AF-A0A0K8V4Q9-F1
#
_cell.length_a   1.000
_cell.length_b   1.000
_cell.length_c   1.000
_cell.angle_alpha   90.00
_cell.angle_beta   90.00
_cell.angle_gamma   90.00
#
_symmetry.space_group_name_H-M   'P 1'
#
loop_
_entity.id
_entity.type
_entity.pdbx_description
1 polymer ?
#
loop_
_entity_poly.entity_id
_entity_poly.type
_entity_poly.pdbx_seq_one_letter_code
_entity_poly.pdbx_strand_id
1 'polypeptide(L)'
;DIFHVNYLYMVFFRSNIYFKQILQLNQSHLPLLEELFLLAQNVIEAKRCHLDDFKIGFHAQPSMQRLHLHVISKDFVSDCLKTRKHWASFNTKLFLYYQ
;
A
#
# COMPACT_ATOMS: atom_id res chain seq x y z
N ASP A 1 19.97 -8.38 12.91
CA ASP A 1 18.66 -8.79 12.36
C ASP A 1 18.17 -7.73 11.39
N ILE A 2 18.36 -7.98 10.10
CA ILE A 2 18.02 -7.01 9.05
C ILE A 2 16.63 -7.38 8.51
N PHE A 3 15.63 -6.61 8.91
CA PHE A 3 14.28 -6.62 8.32
C PHE A 3 14.21 -5.74 7.07
N HIS A 4 13.15 -5.96 6.29
CA HIS A 4 13.36 -6.12 4.86
C HIS A 4 11.93 -6.14 4.14
N VAL A 5 11.74 -6.12 2.78
CA VAL A 5 10.49 -6.30 1.93
C VAL A 5 10.67 -6.78 0.43
N ASN A 6 10.40 -8.03 -0.02
CA ASN A 6 10.75 -8.44 -1.44
C ASN A 6 10.02 -7.64 -2.52
N TYR A 7 8.75 -7.33 -2.29
CA TYR A 7 7.92 -6.57 -3.21
C TYR A 7 7.25 -5.43 -2.45
N LEU A 8 7.57 -4.19 -2.82
CA LEU A 8 6.85 -2.99 -2.40
C LEU A 8 6.43 -2.20 -3.64
N TYR A 9 5.14 -2.27 -3.97
CA TYR A 9 4.54 -1.44 -5.01
C TYR A 9 3.68 -0.35 -4.39
N MET A 10 3.63 0.79 -5.08
CA MET A 10 2.71 1.88 -4.80
C MET A 10 1.84 2.09 -6.03
N VAL A 11 0.56 1.74 -5.91
CA VAL A 11 -0.42 2.02 -6.96
C VAL A 11 -0.91 3.45 -6.78
N PHE A 12 -0.75 4.26 -7.83
CA PHE A 12 -1.14 5.66 -7.85
C PHE A 12 -2.15 5.91 -8.97
N PHE A 13 -3.14 6.75 -8.70
CA PHE A 13 -4.05 7.23 -9.73
C PHE A 13 -3.37 8.25 -10.67
N ARG A 14 -3.77 8.27 -11.95
CA ARG A 14 -3.16 9.11 -12.99
C ARG A 14 -3.65 10.56 -13.01
N SER A 15 -4.84 10.86 -12.48
CA SER A 15 -5.37 12.23 -12.52
C SER A 15 -4.67 13.13 -11.49
N ASN A 16 -4.53 14.42 -11.82
CA ASN A 16 -4.03 15.46 -10.92
C ASN A 16 -5.10 15.91 -9.89
N ILE A 17 -6.01 15.04 -9.48
CA ILE A 17 -6.88 15.31 -8.34
C ILE A 17 -5.98 15.30 -7.10
N TYR A 18 -5.81 16.49 -6.49
CA TYR A 18 -5.02 16.71 -5.28
C TYR A 18 -5.70 16.11 -4.03
N PHE A 19 -5.96 14.81 -4.07
CA PHE A 19 -6.53 14.05 -2.96
C PHE A 19 -5.44 13.83 -1.92
N LYS A 20 -5.40 14.71 -0.91
CA LYS A 20 -4.20 14.92 -0.11
C LYS A 20 -3.83 13.67 0.69
N GLN A 21 -4.80 13.01 1.31
CA GLN A 21 -4.58 11.88 2.22
C GLN A 21 -5.83 10.99 2.32
N ILE A 22 -5.69 9.79 2.89
CA ILE A 22 -6.79 8.89 3.30
C ILE A 22 -7.87 9.61 4.14
N LEU A 23 -7.47 10.62 4.91
CA LEU A 23 -8.34 11.46 5.75
C LEU A 23 -9.43 12.25 4.98
N GLN A 24 -9.32 12.34 3.65
CA GLN A 24 -10.31 13.04 2.81
C GLN A 24 -11.28 12.06 2.12
N LEU A 25 -11.06 10.75 2.22
CA LEU A 25 -11.90 9.75 1.57
C LEU A 25 -13.31 9.75 2.17
N ASN A 26 -14.28 9.53 1.29
CA ASN A 26 -15.69 9.35 1.61
C ASN A 26 -16.32 8.43 0.55
N GLN A 27 -17.61 8.11 0.70
CA GLN A 27 -18.29 7.12 -0.14
C GLN A 27 -18.27 7.41 -1.66
N SER A 28 -18.13 8.66 -2.11
CA SER A 28 -18.00 8.96 -3.55
C SER A 28 -16.67 8.48 -4.17
N HIS A 29 -15.73 8.03 -3.35
CA HIS A 29 -14.41 7.55 -3.75
C HIS A 29 -14.32 6.02 -3.79
N LEU A 30 -15.40 5.29 -3.50
CA LEU A 30 -15.42 3.82 -3.59
C LEU A 30 -14.96 3.29 -4.98
N PRO A 31 -15.43 3.82 -6.12
CA PRO A 31 -14.97 3.34 -7.44
C PRO A 31 -13.46 3.52 -7.67
N LEU A 32 -12.87 4.59 -7.11
CA LEU A 32 -11.43 4.82 -7.16
C LEU A 32 -10.66 3.82 -6.31
N LEU A 33 -11.19 3.45 -5.14
CA LEU A 33 -10.60 2.45 -4.26
C LEU A 33 -10.67 1.05 -4.90
N GLU A 34 -11.79 0.70 -5.53
CA GLU A 34 -11.97 -0.52 -6.31
C GLU A 34 -10.97 -0.60 -7.49
N GLU A 35 -10.76 0.49 -8.24
CA GLU A 35 -9.77 0.55 -9.33
C GLU A 35 -8.34 0.34 -8.81
N LEU A 36 -7.96 1.00 -7.71
CA LEU A 36 -6.65 0.82 -7.08
C LEU A 36 -6.44 -0.62 -6.61
N PHE A 37 -7.48 -1.28 -6.09
CA PHE A 37 -7.42 -2.68 -5.67
C PHE A 37 -7.35 -3.65 -6.86
N LEU A 38 -8.09 -3.39 -7.94
CA LEU A 38 -7.99 -4.17 -9.18
C LEU A 38 -6.57 -4.08 -9.78
N LEU A 39 -5.97 -2.89 -9.79
CA LEU A 39 -4.58 -2.71 -10.20
C LEU A 39 -3.59 -3.44 -9.28
N ALA A 40 -3.85 -3.49 -7.96
CA ALA A 40 -3.04 -4.28 -7.03
C ALA A 40 -3.10 -5.78 -7.33
N GLN A 41 -4.30 -6.32 -7.59
CA GLN A 41 -4.49 -7.73 -7.98
C GLN A 41 -3.74 -8.05 -9.28
N ASN A 42 -3.90 -7.22 -10.31
CA ASN A 42 -3.21 -7.38 -11.59
C ASN A 42 -1.67 -7.39 -11.45
N VAL A 43 -1.12 -6.57 -10.54
CA VAL A 43 0.34 -6.54 -10.26
C VAL A 43 0.80 -7.84 -9.58
N ILE A 44 0.01 -8.38 -8.64
CA ILE A 44 0.33 -9.64 -7.95
C ILE A 44 0.23 -10.83 -8.91
N GLU A 45 -0.83 -10.90 -9.72
CA GLU A 45 -1.04 -11.94 -10.73
C GLU A 45 0.07 -11.92 -11.79
N ALA A 46 0.44 -10.75 -12.30
CA ALA A 46 1.55 -10.58 -13.24
C ALA A 46 2.92 -11.01 -12.66
N LYS A 47 3.04 -11.11 -11.33
CA LYS A 47 4.21 -11.66 -10.62
C LYS A 47 4.10 -13.15 -10.32
N ARG A 48 2.96 -13.79 -10.62
CA ARG A 48 2.64 -15.19 -10.31
C ARG A 48 2.69 -15.51 -8.82
N CYS A 49 2.24 -14.56 -7.99
CA CYS A 49 2.10 -14.73 -6.54
C CYS A 49 0.62 -14.78 -6.14
N HIS A 50 0.31 -15.16 -4.90
CA HIS A 50 -1.06 -15.15 -4.38
C HIS A 50 -1.36 -13.85 -3.63
N LEU A 51 -2.62 -13.41 -3.62
CA LEU A 51 -3.03 -12.21 -2.86
C LEU A 51 -2.72 -12.36 -1.35
N ASP A 52 -2.82 -13.59 -0.83
CA ASP A 52 -2.50 -13.92 0.56
C ASP A 52 -1.01 -13.78 0.89
N ASP A 53 -0.11 -13.64 -0.09
CA ASP A 53 1.31 -13.34 0.17
C ASP A 53 1.53 -11.85 0.48
N PHE A 54 0.52 -10.99 0.34
CA PHE A 54 0.63 -9.53 0.42
C PHE A 54 -0.26 -8.90 1.49
N LYS A 55 0.20 -7.78 2.06
CA LYS A 55 -0.69 -6.80 2.69
C LYS A 55 -1.01 -5.73 1.65
N ILE A 56 -2.29 -5.39 1.57
CA ILE A 56 -2.80 -4.35 0.68
C ILE A 56 -3.47 -3.30 1.56
N GLY A 57 -3.14 -2.02 1.39
CA GLY A 57 -3.64 -0.99 2.30
C GLY A 57 -2.92 0.36 2.24
N PHE A 58 -3.21 1.22 3.21
CA PHE A 58 -2.78 2.62 3.27
C PHE A 58 -2.07 2.93 4.59
N HIS A 59 -1.17 3.92 4.60
CA HIS A 59 -0.70 4.49 5.86
C HIS A 59 -1.74 5.46 6.45
N ALA A 60 -2.11 5.26 7.72
CA ALA A 60 -3.01 6.16 8.46
C ALA A 60 -2.45 7.58 8.60
N GLN A 61 -1.11 7.69 8.69
CA GLN A 61 -0.37 8.93 8.64
C GLN A 61 0.63 8.87 7.47
N PRO A 62 0.21 9.21 6.24
CA PRO A 62 1.07 9.09 5.06
C PRO A 62 2.18 10.15 5.05
N SER A 63 3.35 9.77 4.54
CA SER A 63 4.48 10.69 4.34
C SER A 63 4.41 11.49 3.04
N MET A 64 3.49 11.15 2.13
CA MET A 64 3.30 11.79 0.83
C MET A 64 1.86 12.29 0.66
N GLN A 65 1.70 13.42 -0.03
CA GLN A 65 0.40 14.09 -0.26
C GLN A 65 -0.42 13.52 -1.42
N ARG A 66 0.01 12.44 -2.07
CA ARG A 66 -0.77 11.76 -3.11
C ARG A 66 -1.28 10.46 -2.55
N LEU A 67 -2.59 10.20 -2.63
CA LEU A 67 -3.17 8.90 -2.29
C LEU A 67 -2.46 7.78 -3.07
N HIS A 68 -2.05 6.73 -2.36
CA HIS A 68 -1.42 5.55 -2.94
C HIS A 68 -1.76 4.31 -2.13
N LEU A 69 -2.11 3.23 -2.84
CA LEU A 69 -2.30 1.93 -2.23
C LEU A 69 -0.94 1.22 -2.17
N HIS A 70 -0.54 0.80 -0.98
CA HIS A 70 0.62 -0.07 -0.80
C HIS A 70 0.23 -1.50 -1.12
N VAL A 71 1.10 -2.19 -1.86
CA VAL A 71 1.06 -3.63 -2.06
C VAL A 71 2.42 -4.15 -1.62
N ILE A 72 2.46 -4.80 -0.46
CA ILE A 72 3.70 -5.17 0.24
C ILE A 72 3.71 -6.65 0.59
N SER A 73 4.77 -7.38 0.21
CA SER A 73 4.92 -8.80 0.54
C SER A 73 5.03 -9.04 2.05
N LYS A 74 4.36 -10.08 2.55
CA LYS A 74 4.34 -10.50 3.97
C LYS A 74 5.64 -11.15 4.43
N ASP A 75 6.53 -11.52 3.50
CA ASP A 75 7.86 -12.02 3.82
C ASP A 75 8.73 -11.00 4.57
N PHE A 76 8.52 -9.71 4.29
CA PHE A 76 9.40 -8.64 4.71
C PHE A 76 10.91 -8.96 4.41
N VAL A 77 11.34 -9.11 3.11
CA VAL A 77 12.73 -9.36 2.57
C VAL A 77 13.34 -8.32 1.50
N SER A 78 14.05 -7.21 1.86
CA SER A 78 14.63 -6.09 1.01
C SER A 78 15.47 -5.04 1.77
N ASP A 79 16.55 -4.56 1.15
CA ASP A 79 17.44 -3.49 1.67
C ASP A 79 16.79 -2.14 2.02
N CYS A 80 15.54 -1.86 1.61
CA CYS A 80 14.90 -0.55 1.79
C CYS A 80 14.24 -0.34 3.17
N LEU A 81 13.97 -1.40 3.94
CA LEU A 81 13.27 -1.30 5.25
C LEU A 81 14.21 -0.96 6.41
N LYS A 82 15.08 0.04 6.22
CA LYS A 82 16.26 0.34 7.07
C LYS A 82 16.00 0.82 8.50
N THR A 83 14.75 1.01 8.92
CA THR A 83 14.43 1.63 10.22
C THR A 83 13.24 0.98 10.93
N ARG A 84 13.25 1.01 12.27
CA ARG A 84 12.10 0.63 13.12
C ARG A 84 10.82 1.40 12.73
N LYS A 85 10.96 2.66 12.27
CA LYS A 85 9.84 3.48 11.79
C LYS A 85 9.19 2.89 10.52
N HIS A 86 9.99 2.47 9.53
CA HIS A 86 9.47 1.82 8.33
C HIS A 86 8.83 0.46 8.65
N TRP A 87 9.43 -0.34 9.53
CA TRP A 87 8.80 -1.59 9.95
C TRP A 87 7.46 -1.35 10.66
N ALA A 88 7.39 -0.36 11.57
CA ALA A 88 6.19 -0.02 12.30
C ALA A 88 5.05 0.51 11.40
N SER A 89 5.36 1.23 10.31
CA SER A 89 4.32 1.76 9.41
C SER A 89 3.54 0.68 8.65
N PHE A 90 4.05 -0.55 8.56
CA PHE A 90 3.39 -1.71 7.94
C PHE A 90 2.92 -2.80 8.92
N ASN A 91 3.34 -2.72 10.19
CA ASN A 91 3.14 -3.78 11.20
C ASN A 91 2.47 -3.29 12.49
N THR A 92 1.89 -2.09 12.48
CA THR A 92 1.10 -1.53 13.59
C THR A 92 -0.22 -0.94 13.07
N LYS A 93 -1.03 -0.35 13.95
CA LYS A 93 -2.24 0.41 13.60
C LYS A 93 -2.01 1.61 12.66
N LEU A 94 -0.75 1.93 12.34
CA LEU A 94 -0.37 2.88 11.29
C LEU A 94 -0.62 2.34 9.86
N PHE A 95 -0.84 1.03 9.70
CA PHE A 95 -1.29 0.43 8.45
C PHE A 95 -2.78 0.10 8.50
N LEU A 96 -3.55 0.68 7.58
CA LEU A 96 -4.97 0.43 7.39
C LEU A 96 -5.12 -0.53 6.22
N TYR A 97 -5.54 -1.76 6.50
CA TYR A 97 -5.79 -2.75 5.45
C TYR A 97 -6.95 -2.31 4.54
N TYR A 98 -6.85 -2.63 3.26
CA TYR A 98 -7.97 -2.59 2.35
C TYR A 98 -8.94 -3.72 2.70
N GLN A 99 -10.22 -3.39 2.94
CA GLN A 99 -11.32 -4.30 3.28
C GLN A 99 -12.62 -3.77 2.68
#